data_AF-A0A533U750-F1
#
_entry.id   AF-A0A533U750-F1
#
_cell.length_a   1.000
_cell.length_b   1.000
_cell.length_c   1.000
_cell.angle_alpha   90.00
_cell.angle_beta   90.00
_cell.angle_gamma   90.00
#
_symmetry.space_group_name_H-M   'P 1'
#
loop_
_entity.id
_entity.type
_entity.pdbx_description
1 polymer ?
#
loop_
_entity_poly.entity_id
_entity_poly.type
_entity_poly.pdbx_seq_one_letter_code
_entity_poly.pdbx_strand_id
1 'polypeptide(L)'
;MLTVKKEANAKHRLVHLGFRIDEDVLNSIKKAAKRTETTVSSQTNKILRDWVTRDAFFQELGFIPMSKDILRAWINKIEERELIIQAKDFGLSAVELIVYFFGELNVNTMIKFLEILFSRFQSYQHHIENNTHSFCINHDICMNY
;
A
#
# COMPACT_ATOMS: atom_id res chain seq x y z
N MET A 1 -33.30 8.22 -2.18
CA MET A 1 -32.74 7.28 -3.18
C MET A 1 -31.59 8.02 -3.87
N LEU A 2 -30.39 7.93 -3.31
CA LEU A 2 -29.22 8.69 -3.78
C LEU A 2 -28.36 7.76 -4.65
N THR A 3 -28.39 8.02 -5.95
CA THR A 3 -27.59 7.30 -6.95
C THR A 3 -26.15 7.79 -6.86
N VAL A 4 -25.30 7.02 -6.17
CA VAL A 4 -23.85 7.21 -6.20
C VAL A 4 -23.39 6.88 -7.62
N LYS A 5 -23.00 7.91 -8.38
CA LYS A 5 -22.33 7.75 -9.67
C LYS A 5 -21.02 6.99 -9.42
N LYS A 6 -21.01 5.71 -9.78
CA LYS A 6 -19.81 4.92 -10.04
C LYS A 6 -18.94 5.74 -11.01
N GLU A 7 -17.82 6.28 -10.53
CA GLU A 7 -16.81 6.84 -11.41
C GLU A 7 -16.44 5.81 -12.48
N ALA A 8 -16.42 6.26 -13.73
CA ALA A 8 -16.21 5.42 -14.88
C ALA A 8 -14.83 4.76 -14.77
N ASN A 9 -14.83 3.43 -14.66
CA ASN A 9 -13.65 2.58 -14.63
C ASN A 9 -12.85 2.80 -15.92
N ALA A 10 -11.79 3.62 -15.86
CA ALA A 10 -10.91 3.86 -16.98
C ALA A 10 -10.32 2.52 -17.42
N LYS A 11 -10.76 2.02 -18.58
CA LYS A 11 -10.40 0.70 -19.10
C LYS A 11 -8.89 0.66 -19.33
N HIS A 12 -8.13 0.07 -18.40
CA HIS A 12 -6.69 -0.06 -18.55
C HIS A 12 -6.36 -0.83 -19.83
N ARG A 13 -5.68 -0.18 -20.76
CA ARG A 13 -5.23 -0.80 -22.01
C ARG A 13 -4.12 -1.79 -21.68
N LEU A 14 -4.38 -3.08 -21.90
CA LEU A 14 -3.35 -4.11 -21.85
C LEU A 14 -2.50 -4.06 -23.12
N VAL A 15 -1.20 -4.26 -22.96
CA VAL A 15 -0.22 -4.29 -24.05
C VAL A 15 0.49 -5.64 -24.02
N HIS A 16 0.77 -6.21 -25.18
CA HIS A 16 1.51 -7.47 -25.26
C HIS A 16 3.00 -7.22 -24.96
N LEU A 17 3.56 -8.02 -24.06
CA LEU A 17 4.98 -8.00 -23.68
C LEU A 17 5.48 -9.44 -23.60
N GLY A 18 6.62 -9.74 -24.20
CA GLY A 18 7.29 -11.04 -24.13
C GLY A 18 8.62 -10.94 -23.40
N PHE A 19 8.86 -11.84 -22.45
CA PHE A 19 10.13 -11.96 -21.71
C PHE A 19 10.35 -13.41 -21.26
N ARG A 20 11.58 -13.76 -20.91
CA ARG A 20 11.93 -15.07 -20.33
C ARG A 20 11.72 -15.01 -18.82
N ILE A 21 11.16 -16.07 -18.25
CA ILE A 21 10.93 -16.22 -16.81
C ILE A 21 11.35 -17.63 -16.41
N ASP A 22 11.88 -17.78 -15.20
CA ASP A 22 12.20 -19.09 -14.65
C ASP A 22 10.95 -19.96 -14.53
N GLU A 23 11.08 -21.24 -14.86
CA GLU A 23 9.96 -22.18 -14.90
C GLU A 23 9.27 -22.30 -13.54
N ASP A 24 10.05 -22.34 -12.45
CA ASP A 24 9.53 -22.42 -11.08
C ASP A 24 8.72 -21.18 -10.68
N VAL A 25 9.15 -20.00 -11.14
CA VAL A 25 8.42 -18.75 -10.91
C VAL A 25 7.11 -18.78 -11.69
N LEU A 26 7.13 -19.17 -12.96
CA LEU A 26 5.90 -19.32 -13.76
C LEU A 26 4.92 -20.32 -13.13
N ASN A 27 5.42 -21.45 -12.64
CA ASN A 27 4.61 -22.46 -11.96
C ASN A 27 3.99 -21.91 -10.67
N SER A 28 4.73 -21.09 -9.91
CA SER A 28 4.23 -20.43 -8.71
C SER A 28 3.12 -19.41 -9.03
N ILE A 29 3.28 -18.61 -10.10
CA ILE A 29 2.25 -17.68 -10.56
C ILE A 29 1.00 -18.44 -11.02
N LYS A 30 1.14 -19.55 -11.75
CA LYS A 30 0.01 -20.41 -12.16
C LYS A 30 -0.75 -20.96 -10.96
N LYS A 31 -0.06 -21.44 -9.92
CA LYS A 31 -0.67 -21.92 -8.68
C LYS A 31 -1.42 -20.79 -7.96
N ALA A 32 -0.83 -19.61 -7.87
CA ALA A 32 -1.46 -18.44 -7.27
C ALA A 32 -2.74 -18.04 -8.02
N ALA A 33 -2.67 -17.94 -9.35
CA ALA A 33 -3.80 -17.61 -10.20
C ALA A 33 -4.95 -18.62 -10.04
N LYS A 34 -4.65 -19.92 -9.98
CA LYS A 34 -5.65 -20.97 -9.70
C LYS A 34 -6.29 -20.80 -8.31
N ARG A 35 -5.50 -20.49 -7.28
CA ARG A 35 -6.00 -20.29 -5.91
C ARG A 35 -6.94 -19.09 -5.79
N THR A 36 -6.73 -18.05 -6.60
CA THR A 36 -7.53 -16.82 -6.58
C THR A 36 -8.59 -16.76 -7.68
N GLU A 37 -8.79 -17.84 -8.43
CA GLU A 37 -9.70 -17.89 -9.59
C GLU A 37 -9.45 -16.77 -10.62
N THR A 38 -8.18 -16.42 -10.82
CA THR A 38 -7.75 -15.40 -11.79
C THR A 38 -6.91 -16.02 -12.91
N THR A 39 -6.63 -15.23 -13.96
CA THR A 39 -5.71 -15.65 -15.03
C THR A 39 -4.26 -15.40 -14.63
N VAL A 40 -3.33 -16.15 -15.22
CA VAL A 40 -1.88 -15.91 -15.07
C VAL A 40 -1.53 -14.46 -15.43
N SER A 41 -2.14 -13.91 -16.49
CA SER A 41 -1.95 -12.52 -16.89
C SER A 41 -2.45 -11.53 -15.84
N SER A 42 -3.64 -11.74 -15.26
CA SER A 42 -4.16 -10.89 -14.19
C SER A 42 -3.26 -10.92 -12.95
N GLN A 43 -2.83 -12.12 -12.54
CA GLN A 43 -1.94 -12.29 -11.40
C GLN A 43 -0.55 -11.66 -11.65
N THR A 44 -0.01 -11.82 -12.85
CA THR A 44 1.28 -11.21 -13.24
C THR A 44 1.18 -9.69 -13.23
N ASN A 45 0.11 -9.12 -13.82
CA ASN A 45 -0.13 -7.69 -13.81
C ASN A 45 -0.28 -7.15 -12.39
N LYS A 46 -0.95 -7.89 -11.49
CA LYS A 46 -1.06 -7.52 -10.08
C LYS A 46 0.33 -7.45 -9.42
N ILE A 47 1.14 -8.50 -9.56
CA ILE A 47 2.49 -8.53 -8.97
C ILE A 47 3.36 -7.39 -9.49
N LEU A 48 3.38 -7.18 -10.81
CA LEU A 48 4.18 -6.11 -11.42
C LEU A 48 3.68 -4.72 -10.99
N ARG A 49 2.35 -4.55 -10.88
CA ARG A 49 1.74 -3.31 -10.39
C ARG A 49 2.13 -3.05 -8.94
N ASP A 50 1.89 -4.03 -8.06
CA ASP A 50 2.19 -3.93 -6.63
C ASP A 50 3.68 -3.58 -6.41
N TRP A 51 4.58 -4.17 -7.22
CA TRP A 51 6.00 -3.84 -7.22
C TRP A 51 6.28 -2.36 -7.54
N VAL A 52 5.80 -1.88 -8.70
CA VAL A 52 6.11 -0.50 -9.15
C VAL A 52 5.38 0.57 -8.34
N THR A 53 4.24 0.24 -7.73
CA THR A 53 3.45 1.22 -6.96
C THR A 53 3.77 1.22 -5.48
N ARG A 54 4.36 0.16 -4.93
CA ARG A 54 4.50 0.03 -3.47
C ARG A 54 5.75 -0.73 -3.05
N ASP A 55 5.93 -1.97 -3.51
CA ASP A 55 6.91 -2.86 -2.89
C ASP A 55 8.36 -2.37 -3.11
N ALA A 56 8.65 -1.73 -4.25
CA ALA A 56 9.94 -1.08 -4.49
C ALA A 56 10.25 0.03 -3.46
N PHE A 57 9.25 0.87 -3.14
CA PHE A 57 9.39 1.93 -2.13
C PHE A 57 9.64 1.35 -0.74
N PHE A 58 8.90 0.32 -0.35
CA PHE A 58 9.07 -0.32 0.95
C PHE A 58 10.43 -1.01 1.10
N GLN A 59 10.92 -1.64 0.03
CA GLN A 59 12.24 -2.24 0.04
C GLN A 59 13.34 -1.18 0.20
N GLU A 60 13.24 -0.06 -0.51
CA GLU A 60 14.22 1.03 -0.43
C GLU A 60 14.22 1.72 0.94
N LEU A 61 13.05 1.82 1.57
CA LEU A 61 12.89 2.36 2.93
C LEU A 61 13.26 1.37 4.05
N GLY A 62 13.62 0.13 3.73
CA GLY A 62 13.96 -0.88 4.74
C GLY A 62 12.76 -1.38 5.56
N PHE A 63 11.53 -1.28 5.03
CA PHE A 63 10.37 -1.89 5.67
C PHE A 63 10.48 -3.42 5.62
N ILE A 64 10.13 -4.05 6.74
CA ILE A 64 10.06 -5.51 6.84
C ILE A 64 8.61 -5.99 6.90
N PRO A 65 8.28 -7.11 6.24
CA PRO A 65 7.00 -7.77 6.45
C PRO A 65 6.96 -8.35 7.88
N MET A 66 5.91 -8.01 8.64
CA MET A 66 5.69 -8.50 9.99
C MET A 66 4.22 -8.92 10.16
N SER A 67 3.96 -9.98 10.94
CA SER A 67 2.58 -10.34 11.28
C SER A 67 1.95 -9.30 12.21
N LYS A 68 0.66 -9.03 12.02
CA LYS A 68 -0.09 -8.10 12.87
C LYS A 68 -0.07 -8.52 14.34
N ASP A 69 -0.09 -9.82 14.61
CA ASP A 69 -0.09 -10.34 15.99
C ASP A 69 1.23 -10.05 16.72
N ILE A 70 2.38 -10.18 16.03
CA ILE A 70 3.68 -9.81 16.61
C ILE A 70 3.73 -8.30 16.86
N LEU A 71 3.33 -7.51 15.86
CA LEU A 71 3.30 -6.05 15.99
C LEU A 71 2.41 -5.60 17.16
N ARG A 72 1.21 -6.17 17.29
CA ARG A 72 0.27 -5.88 18.38
C ARG A 72 0.85 -6.28 19.74
N ALA A 73 1.49 -7.45 19.83
CA ALA A 73 2.14 -7.91 21.05
C ALA A 73 3.29 -7.01 21.50
N TRP A 74 3.97 -6.32 20.57
CA TRP A 74 5.01 -5.35 20.88
C TRP A 74 4.43 -4.00 21.27
N ILE A 75 3.51 -3.44 20.48
CA ILE A 75 2.87 -2.15 20.75
C ILE A 75 2.20 -2.15 22.12
N ASN A 76 1.50 -3.23 22.49
CA ASN A 76 0.82 -3.35 23.78
C ASN A 76 1.75 -3.35 25.00
N LYS A 77 3.07 -3.46 24.81
CA LYS A 77 4.08 -3.40 25.89
C LYS A 77 4.73 -2.02 26.01
N ILE A 78 4.51 -1.13 25.03
CA ILE A 78 5.06 0.21 25.04
C ILE A 78 4.11 1.11 25.82
N GLU A 79 4.63 1.90 26.75
CA GLU A 79 3.82 2.91 27.43
C GLU A 79 3.28 3.92 26.42
N GLU A 80 2.00 4.29 26.56
CA GLU A 80 1.31 5.18 25.61
C GLU A 80 2.09 6.48 25.35
N ARG A 81 2.68 7.06 26.40
CA ARG A 81 3.50 8.27 26.28
C ARG A 81 4.70 8.06 25.35
N GLU A 82 5.40 6.95 25.50
CA GLU A 82 6.57 6.61 24.68
C GLU A 82 6.15 6.34 23.24
N LEU A 83 5.03 5.64 23.06
CA LEU A 83 4.45 5.40 21.74
C LEU A 83 4.13 6.71 21.01
N ILE A 84 3.54 7.70 21.70
CA ILE A 84 3.23 9.02 21.14
C ILE A 84 4.50 9.78 20.73
N ILE A 85 5.56 9.71 21.54
CA ILE A 85 6.84 10.37 21.22
C ILE A 85 7.44 9.76 19.94
N GLN A 86 7.58 8.44 19.90
CA GLN A 86 8.14 7.75 18.74
C GLN A 86 7.29 7.94 17.48
N ALA A 87 5.96 7.96 17.60
CA ALA A 87 5.07 8.22 16.47
C ALA A 87 5.24 9.65 15.91
N LYS A 88 5.48 10.65 16.77
CA LYS A 88 5.76 12.02 16.33
C LYS A 88 7.10 12.13 15.62
N ASP A 89 8.14 11.50 16.16
CA ASP A 89 9.48 11.49 15.54
C ASP A 89 9.45 10.82 14.17
N PHE A 90 8.73 9.70 14.04
CA PHE A 90 8.50 9.06 12.75
C PHE A 90 7.67 9.93 11.79
N GLY A 91 6.67 10.64 12.30
CA GLY A 91 5.88 11.58 11.50
C GLY A 91 6.72 12.71 10.91
N LEU A 92 7.75 13.17 11.64
CA LEU A 92 8.69 14.18 11.16
C LEU A 92 9.61 13.63 10.06
N SER A 93 10.11 12.41 10.20
CA SER A 93 10.97 11.79 9.18
C SER A 93 10.22 11.51 7.87
N ALA A 94 8.89 11.34 7.91
CA ALA A 94 8.08 11.17 6.70
C ALA A 94 8.25 12.33 5.70
N VAL A 95 8.50 13.55 6.17
CA VAL A 95 8.77 14.71 5.30
C VAL A 95 10.04 14.50 4.47
N GLU A 96 11.11 14.02 5.11
CA GLU A 96 12.38 13.72 4.44
C GLU A 96 12.20 12.60 3.41
N LEU A 97 11.41 11.57 3.75
CA LEU A 97 11.10 10.48 2.83
C LEU A 97 10.31 10.96 1.59
N ILE A 98 9.35 11.87 1.78
CA ILE A 98 8.59 12.45 0.66
C ILE A 98 9.52 13.19 -0.30
N VAL A 99 10.43 14.02 0.23
CA VAL A 99 11.40 14.74 -0.59
C VAL A 99 12.38 13.78 -1.27
N TYR A 100 12.82 12.74 -0.58
CA TYR A 100 13.71 11.71 -1.14
C TYR A 100 13.08 11.01 -2.36
N PHE A 101 11.81 10.59 -2.28
CA PHE A 101 11.16 9.86 -3.38
C PHE A 101 10.63 10.74 -4.51
N PHE A 102 10.16 11.95 -4.18
CA PHE A 102 9.42 12.78 -5.13
C PHE A 102 10.16 14.07 -5.51
N GLY A 103 11.29 14.38 -4.87
CA GLY A 103 12.10 15.58 -5.11
C GLY A 103 11.51 16.88 -4.56
N GLU A 104 10.25 16.88 -4.13
CA GLU A 104 9.55 18.05 -3.63
C GLU A 104 8.50 17.68 -2.57
N LEU A 105 8.26 18.62 -1.64
CA LEU A 105 7.17 18.53 -0.68
C LEU A 105 6.02 19.44 -1.11
N ASN A 106 4.92 18.84 -1.55
CA ASN A 106 3.66 19.53 -1.76
C ASN A 106 2.47 18.60 -1.48
N VAL A 107 1.25 19.12 -1.57
CA VAL A 107 0.03 18.35 -1.29
C VAL A 107 -0.06 17.09 -2.16
N ASN A 108 0.34 17.15 -3.44
CA ASN A 108 0.27 16.00 -4.33
C ASN A 108 1.29 14.92 -3.96
N THR A 109 2.53 15.29 -3.63
CA THR A 109 3.56 14.31 -3.23
C THR A 109 3.26 13.71 -1.86
N MET A 110 2.67 14.48 -0.95
CA MET A 110 2.15 13.98 0.32
C MET A 110 1.01 12.98 0.12
N ILE A 111 0.01 13.28 -0.71
CA ILE A 111 -1.09 12.35 -1.02
C ILE A 111 -0.55 11.05 -1.62
N LYS A 112 0.37 11.14 -2.59
CA LYS A 112 1.02 9.96 -3.19
C LYS A 112 1.77 9.13 -2.14
N PHE A 113 2.48 9.76 -1.22
CA PHE A 113 3.16 9.05 -0.14
C PHE A 113 2.17 8.32 0.78
N LEU A 114 1.06 8.97 1.16
CA LEU A 114 0.02 8.36 1.97
C LEU A 114 -0.67 7.18 1.26
N GLU A 115 -0.92 7.30 -0.05
CA GLU A 115 -1.40 6.18 -0.89
C GLU A 115 -0.48 4.97 -0.79
N ILE A 116 0.83 5.17 -0.98
CA ILE A 116 1.83 4.11 -0.86
C ILE A 116 1.83 3.54 0.56
N LEU A 117 1.92 4.39 1.57
CA LEU A 117 2.00 3.98 2.98
C LEU A 117 0.76 3.18 3.42
N PHE A 118 -0.44 3.56 2.97
CA PHE A 118 -1.68 2.94 3.40
C PHE A 118 -2.08 1.73 2.55
N SER A 119 -1.57 1.62 1.33
CA SER A 119 -1.75 0.44 0.48
C SER A 119 -1.15 -0.85 1.05
N ARG A 120 -0.40 -0.79 2.16
CA ARG A 120 0.03 -1.97 2.93
C ARG A 120 -1.09 -2.59 3.77
N PHE A 121 -2.15 -1.83 4.06
CA PHE A 121 -3.27 -2.31 4.84
C PHE A 121 -4.28 -3.02 3.94
N GLN A 122 -4.90 -4.06 4.49
CA GLN A 122 -5.91 -4.85 3.78
C GLN A 122 -7.15 -4.04 3.41
N SER A 123 -7.49 -3.05 4.25
CA SER A 123 -8.69 -2.25 4.14
C SER A 123 -8.31 -0.78 4.22
N TYR A 124 -8.32 -0.15 3.06
CA TYR A 124 -7.96 1.25 2.88
C TYR A 124 -8.83 1.85 1.76
N GLN A 125 -9.32 3.08 1.96
CA GLN A 125 -10.06 3.85 0.96
C GLN A 125 -9.58 5.30 0.92
N HIS A 126 -9.45 5.84 -0.28
CA HIS A 126 -9.27 7.26 -0.55
C HIS A 126 -10.56 7.84 -1.12
N HIS A 127 -11.06 8.89 -0.48
CA HIS A 127 -12.21 9.65 -0.96
C HIS A 127 -11.79 11.07 -1.29
N ILE A 128 -12.28 11.59 -2.42
CA ILE A 128 -11.96 12.93 -2.89
C ILE A 128 -13.28 13.69 -3.07
N GLU A 129 -13.50 14.71 -2.25
CA GLU A 129 -14.69 15.56 -2.32
C GLU A 129 -14.26 17.03 -2.27
N ASN A 130 -14.61 17.82 -3.29
CA ASN A 130 -14.34 19.27 -3.34
C ASN A 130 -12.88 19.64 -2.95
N ASN A 131 -11.90 18.96 -3.56
CA ASN A 131 -10.46 19.15 -3.29
C ASN A 131 -10.01 18.77 -1.85
N THR A 132 -10.88 18.08 -1.09
CA THR A 132 -10.55 17.48 0.20
C THR A 132 -10.27 16.01 0.00
N HIS A 133 -9.12 15.56 0.50
CA HIS A 133 -8.70 14.16 0.46
C HIS A 133 -8.91 13.52 1.82
N SER A 134 -9.70 12.45 1.86
CA SER A 134 -10.04 11.71 3.08
C SER A 134 -9.54 10.27 2.96
N PHE A 135 -8.75 9.82 3.92
CA PHE A 135 -8.23 8.45 3.99
C PHE A 135 -8.94 7.69 5.11
N CYS A 136 -9.58 6.57 4.78
CA CYS A 136 -10.17 5.66 5.76
C CYS A 136 -9.36 4.36 5.77
N ILE A 137 -8.80 4.02 6.94
CA ILE A 137 -7.88 2.89 7.07
C ILE A 137 -8.35 2.02 8.22
N ASN A 138 -8.56 0.74 7.95
CA ASN A 138 -8.70 -0.26 9.01
C ASN A 138 -7.38 -1.03 9.12
N HIS A 139 -6.56 -0.59 10.07
CA HIS A 139 -5.22 -1.14 10.29
C HIS A 139 -5.20 -2.33 11.28
N ASP A 140 -6.21 -2.48 12.16
CA ASP A 140 -6.38 -3.60 13.12
C ASP A 140 -5.13 -3.85 14.03
N ILE A 141 -4.48 -2.75 14.43
CA ILE A 141 -3.23 -2.73 15.22
C ILE A 141 -3.27 -1.69 16.36
N CYS A 142 -4.40 -1.00 16.55
CA CYS A 142 -4.52 -0.04 17.65
C CYS A 142 -4.71 -0.75 18.99
N MET A 143 -4.45 0.01 20.05
CA MET A 143 -4.87 -0.33 21.41
C MET A 143 -6.38 -0.60 21.39
N ASN A 144 -6.81 -1.76 21.89
CA ASN A 144 -8.22 -2.09 22.04
C ASN A 144 -8.83 -1.05 23.00
N TYR A 145 -9.77 -0.24 22.51
CA TYR A 145 -10.73 0.48 23.34
C TYR A 145 -12.08 -0.23 23.28
#